data_AF-A0A821Z3B9-F1
#
_entry.id   AF-A0A821Z3B9-F1
#
_cell.length_a   1.000
_cell.length_b   1.000
_cell.length_c   1.000
_cell.angle_alpha   90.00
_cell.angle_beta   90.00
_cell.angle_gamma   90.00
#
_symmetry.space_group_name_H-M   'P 1'
#
loop_
_entity.id
_entity.type
_entity.pdbx_description
1 polymer ?
#
loop_
_entity_poly.entity_id
_entity_poly.type
_entity_poly.pdbx_seq_one_letter_code
_entity_poly.pdbx_strand_id
1 'polypeptide(L)'
;MTDVMLTDDQALGNVATDIRVFGKWSGADVAITDMSLEDYILGAKQPKFLPHSAGRYQVKRFRKVTCPIVERLVCSLMFHGRNNGKKLMAVRIVRHTFEIIHLLTGENPLQVLVNAIINSGPREDSTRIGRAGTVRRQAVDVSPLRRVNQALYLICT
;
A
#
# COMPACT_ATOMS: atom_id res chain seq x y z
N MET A 1 40.37 -9.65 8.37
CA MET A 1 39.71 -10.08 7.12
C MET A 1 38.60 -11.09 7.40
N THR A 2 37.86 -10.97 8.53
CA THR A 2 36.91 -12.00 8.98
C THR A 2 35.72 -11.45 9.79
N ASP A 3 35.22 -10.23 9.51
CA ASP A 3 34.09 -9.65 10.29
C ASP A 3 32.99 -8.98 9.43
N VAL A 4 32.78 -9.40 8.18
CA VAL A 4 31.75 -8.80 7.29
C VAL A 4 30.68 -9.79 6.83
N MET A 5 30.63 -11.01 7.40
CA MET A 5 29.77 -12.09 6.90
C MET A 5 28.66 -12.55 7.87
N LEU A 6 28.26 -11.75 8.87
CA LEU A 6 27.28 -12.19 9.88
C LEU A 6 26.01 -11.33 10.06
N THR A 7 25.71 -10.39 9.16
CA THR A 7 24.48 -9.57 9.29
C THR A 7 23.28 -10.10 8.52
N ASP A 8 23.46 -10.98 7.51
CA ASP A 8 22.35 -11.46 6.69
C ASP A 8 21.68 -12.73 7.25
N ASP A 9 22.43 -13.62 7.92
CA ASP A 9 21.89 -14.89 8.45
C ASP A 9 21.15 -14.72 9.80
N GLN A 10 21.49 -13.70 10.61
CA GLN A 10 20.79 -13.44 11.87
C GLN A 10 19.37 -12.85 11.70
N ALA A 11 19.02 -12.36 10.51
CA ALA A 11 17.68 -11.88 10.21
C ALA A 11 16.67 -13.04 10.00
N LEU A 12 17.13 -14.21 9.57
CA LEU A 12 16.28 -15.39 9.32
C LEU A 12 15.79 -16.08 10.62
N GLY A 13 16.55 -15.97 11.72
CA GLY A 13 16.20 -16.58 13.01
C GLY A 13 14.99 -15.96 13.72
N ASN A 14 14.67 -14.70 13.44
CA ASN A 14 13.52 -13.98 14.02
C ASN A 14 12.21 -14.11 13.21
N VAL A 15 12.22 -14.83 12.08
CA VAL A 15 11.06 -14.94 11.18
C VAL A 15 9.96 -15.84 11.75
N ALA A 16 10.29 -16.72 12.70
CA ALA A 16 9.37 -17.75 13.22
C ALA A 16 8.28 -17.22 14.17
N THR A 17 8.51 -16.10 14.85
CA THR A 17 7.59 -15.59 15.88
C THR A 17 6.87 -14.30 15.49
N ASP A 18 7.40 -13.53 14.53
CA ASP A 18 6.82 -12.24 14.14
C ASP A 18 6.82 -12.05 12.61
N ILE A 19 5.65 -11.74 12.05
CA ILE A 19 5.48 -11.67 10.59
C ILE A 19 5.95 -10.30 10.12
N ARG A 20 7.14 -10.27 9.52
CA ARG A 20 7.75 -9.06 8.95
C ARG A 20 7.58 -9.00 7.43
N VAL A 21 7.23 -7.84 6.92
CA VAL A 21 7.14 -7.59 5.48
C VAL A 21 8.55 -7.61 4.89
N PHE A 22 8.75 -8.41 3.83
CA PHE A 22 10.06 -8.68 3.23
C PHE A 22 11.12 -9.23 4.20
N GLY A 23 10.70 -9.77 5.35
CA GLY A 23 11.62 -10.28 6.40
C GLY A 23 12.36 -9.20 7.19
N LYS A 24 12.19 -7.91 6.85
CA LYS A 24 12.92 -6.79 7.46
C LYS A 24 12.01 -5.85 8.25
N TRP A 25 10.82 -5.54 7.74
CA TRP A 25 9.97 -4.47 8.26
C TRP A 25 8.83 -5.00 9.14
N SER A 26 8.76 -4.55 10.39
CA SER A 26 7.63 -4.83 11.29
C SER A 26 6.38 -4.04 10.86
N GLY A 27 5.23 -4.71 10.86
CA GLY A 27 3.92 -4.08 10.63
C GLY A 27 3.22 -3.62 11.91
N ALA A 28 3.73 -4.00 13.09
CA ALA A 28 3.13 -3.69 14.38
C ALA A 28 3.32 -2.21 14.79
N ASP A 29 4.42 -1.60 14.36
CA ASP A 29 4.83 -0.25 14.76
C ASP A 29 4.16 0.86 13.93
N VAL A 30 3.22 0.52 13.04
CA VAL A 30 2.59 1.46 12.12
C VAL A 30 1.39 2.14 12.78
N ALA A 31 1.51 3.44 13.03
CA ALA A 31 0.45 4.28 13.58
C ALA A 31 -0.34 4.97 12.45
N ILE A 32 -1.67 4.98 12.57
CA ILE A 32 -2.57 5.66 11.62
C ILE A 32 -3.17 6.86 12.34
N THR A 33 -2.96 8.07 11.80
CA THR A 33 -3.43 9.32 12.42
C THR A 33 -4.91 9.61 12.14
N ASP A 34 -5.43 9.21 10.96
CA ASP A 34 -6.82 9.45 10.55
C ASP A 34 -7.71 8.24 10.88
N MET A 35 -8.61 8.39 11.87
CA MET A 35 -9.56 7.36 12.33
C MET A 35 -10.44 6.82 11.20
N SER A 36 -10.79 7.65 10.20
CA SER A 36 -11.66 7.23 9.09
C SER A 36 -11.01 6.22 8.13
N LEU A 37 -9.67 6.15 8.13
CA LEU A 37 -8.89 5.30 7.23
C LEU A 37 -8.39 4.03 7.90
N GLU A 38 -8.48 3.92 9.22
CA GLU A 38 -7.95 2.80 9.99
C GLU A 38 -8.49 1.45 9.50
N ASP A 39 -9.81 1.32 9.37
CA ASP A 39 -10.46 0.10 8.89
C ASP A 39 -10.14 -0.20 7.42
N TYR A 40 -9.88 0.84 6.61
CA TYR A 40 -9.62 0.71 5.17
C TYR A 40 -8.16 0.45 4.82
N ILE A 41 -7.26 0.74 5.75
CA ILE A 41 -5.83 0.48 5.70
C ILE A 41 -5.48 -0.79 6.49
N LEU A 42 -6.41 -1.37 7.26
CA LEU A 42 -6.25 -2.51 8.19
C LEU A 42 -5.50 -3.73 7.62
N GLY A 43 -5.41 -3.90 6.30
CA GLY A 43 -4.45 -4.81 5.65
C GLY A 43 -2.97 -4.53 5.99
N ALA A 44 -2.63 -3.38 6.57
CA ALA A 44 -1.32 -3.08 7.16
C ALA A 44 -1.09 -3.81 8.48
N LYS A 45 -2.15 -4.05 9.28
CA LYS A 45 -2.10 -4.78 10.56
C LYS A 45 -2.03 -6.30 10.39
N GLN A 46 -2.31 -6.82 9.19
CA GLN A 46 -2.09 -8.23 8.83
C GLN A 46 -0.87 -8.33 7.91
N PRO A 47 0.36 -8.26 8.47
CA PRO A 47 1.55 -8.36 7.66
C PRO A 47 1.59 -9.72 6.95
N LYS A 48 2.04 -9.71 5.71
CA LYS A 48 2.37 -10.92 4.95
C LYS A 48 3.84 -10.83 4.58
N PHE A 49 4.52 -11.98 4.63
CA PHE A 49 5.94 -12.07 4.28
C PHE A 49 6.22 -11.50 2.88
N LEU A 50 5.35 -11.83 1.92
CA LEU A 50 5.44 -11.39 0.53
C LEU A 50 4.09 -10.82 0.06
N PRO A 51 4.08 -9.70 -0.67
CA PRO A 51 2.87 -9.10 -1.26
C PRO A 51 2.38 -9.86 -2.50
N HIS A 52 2.41 -11.19 -2.46
CA HIS A 52 1.99 -12.10 -3.53
C HIS A 52 1.05 -13.17 -2.99
N SER A 53 -0.16 -12.75 -2.60
CA SER A 53 -1.05 -13.59 -1.79
C SER A 53 -1.99 -14.51 -2.58
N ALA A 54 -1.97 -14.43 -3.92
CA ALA A 54 -2.97 -15.06 -4.80
C ALA A 54 -4.45 -14.84 -4.36
N GLY A 55 -4.71 -13.78 -3.61
CA GLY A 55 -5.99 -13.55 -2.93
C GLY A 55 -7.08 -13.08 -3.88
N ARG A 56 -8.27 -13.67 -3.77
CA ARG A 56 -9.46 -13.32 -4.57
C ARG A 56 -10.29 -12.22 -3.90
N TYR A 57 -9.76 -11.01 -3.89
CA TYR A 57 -10.35 -9.84 -3.22
C TYR A 57 -11.48 -9.15 -4.00
N GLN A 58 -11.67 -9.51 -5.27
CA GLN A 58 -12.66 -8.94 -6.18
C GLN A 58 -14.05 -9.60 -6.10
N VAL A 59 -14.15 -10.78 -5.48
CA VAL A 59 -15.36 -11.62 -5.54
C VAL A 59 -16.56 -11.01 -4.79
N LYS A 60 -16.32 -10.26 -3.70
CA LYS A 60 -17.38 -9.55 -2.96
C LYS A 60 -17.00 -8.08 -2.80
N ARG A 61 -18.02 -7.22 -2.71
CA ARG A 61 -17.83 -5.79 -2.39
C ARG A 61 -17.08 -5.66 -1.07
N PHE A 62 -16.22 -4.65 -0.96
CA PHE A 62 -15.37 -4.34 0.20
C PHE A 62 -14.29 -5.38 0.59
N ARG A 63 -14.21 -6.55 -0.05
CA ARG A 63 -13.07 -7.48 0.18
C ARG A 63 -11.72 -6.91 -0.24
N LYS A 64 -11.69 -5.88 -1.10
CA LYS A 64 -10.46 -5.14 -1.44
C LYS A 64 -9.79 -4.50 -0.20
N VAL A 65 -10.56 -4.24 0.86
CA VAL A 65 -10.06 -3.64 2.11
C VAL A 65 -9.15 -4.59 2.88
N THR A 66 -9.43 -5.90 2.83
CA THR A 66 -8.62 -6.92 3.53
C THR A 66 -7.34 -7.27 2.78
N CYS A 67 -7.13 -6.71 1.58
CA CYS A 67 -5.88 -6.88 0.85
C CYS A 67 -4.79 -6.00 1.48
N PRO A 68 -3.59 -6.55 1.77
CA PRO A 68 -2.52 -5.78 2.38
C PRO A 68 -2.11 -4.59 1.50
N ILE A 69 -1.81 -3.46 2.13
CA ILE A 69 -1.62 -2.18 1.41
C ILE A 69 -0.46 -2.23 0.41
N VAL A 70 0.62 -2.92 0.78
CA VAL A 70 1.79 -3.16 -0.09
C VAL A 70 1.40 -3.97 -1.32
N GLU A 71 0.50 -4.95 -1.21
CA GLU A 71 0.02 -5.72 -2.36
C GLU A 71 -0.88 -4.86 -3.27
N ARG A 72 -1.68 -3.95 -2.71
CA ARG A 72 -2.47 -2.99 -3.50
C ARG A 72 -1.57 -2.02 -4.27
N LEU A 73 -0.47 -1.57 -3.68
CA LEU A 73 0.53 -0.73 -4.34
C LEU A 73 1.22 -1.49 -5.48
N VAL A 74 1.69 -2.72 -5.23
CA VAL A 74 2.29 -3.59 -6.26
C VAL A 74 1.32 -3.81 -7.43
N CYS A 75 0.05 -4.07 -7.15
CA CYS A 75 -0.96 -4.24 -8.20
C CYS A 75 -1.21 -2.94 -9.00
N SER A 76 -1.05 -1.77 -8.38
CA SER A 76 -1.25 -0.47 -9.04
C SER A 76 -0.08 -0.10 -9.97
N LEU A 77 1.14 -0.48 -9.62
CA LEU A 77 2.33 -0.31 -10.48
C LEU A 77 2.23 -1.06 -11.83
N MET A 78 1.34 -2.05 -11.92
CA MET A 78 1.18 -2.88 -13.12
C MET A 78 0.21 -2.30 -14.16
N PHE A 79 -0.49 -1.20 -13.90
CA PHE A 79 -1.61 -0.72 -14.73
C PHE A 79 -1.24 -0.31 -16.16
N HIS A 80 0.02 0.02 -16.41
CA HIS A 80 0.46 0.47 -17.73
C HIS A 80 0.73 -0.73 -18.65
N GLY A 81 -0.19 -0.99 -19.60
CA GLY A 81 -0.16 -2.00 -20.66
C GLY A 81 1.02 -3.00 -20.68
N ARG A 82 2.23 -2.55 -21.05
CA ARG A 82 3.46 -3.38 -21.16
C ARG A 82 3.87 -4.09 -19.86
N ASN A 83 3.38 -3.63 -18.72
CA ASN A 83 3.67 -4.12 -17.38
C ASN A 83 2.55 -5.02 -16.81
N ASN A 84 1.46 -5.23 -17.57
CA ASN A 84 0.38 -6.12 -17.17
C ASN A 84 0.92 -7.54 -16.90
N GLY A 85 0.49 -8.15 -15.79
CA GLY A 85 0.89 -9.50 -15.37
C GLY A 85 2.29 -9.61 -14.73
N LYS A 86 3.16 -8.60 -14.84
CA LYS A 86 4.54 -8.64 -14.30
C LYS A 86 4.63 -8.35 -12.80
N LYS A 87 3.89 -9.09 -11.98
CA LYS A 87 3.82 -8.87 -10.52
C LYS A 87 5.16 -9.09 -9.83
N LEU A 88 5.94 -10.11 -10.22
CA LEU A 88 7.27 -10.36 -9.65
C LEU A 88 8.24 -9.20 -9.86
N MET A 89 8.17 -8.55 -11.03
CA MET A 89 8.98 -7.37 -11.33
C MET A 89 8.58 -6.18 -10.44
N ALA A 90 7.27 -5.93 -10.30
CA ALA A 90 6.75 -4.88 -9.43
C ALA A 90 7.11 -5.12 -7.95
N VAL A 91 7.07 -6.36 -7.46
CA VAL A 91 7.50 -6.69 -6.09
C VAL A 91 8.99 -6.37 -5.87
N ARG A 92 9.86 -6.60 -6.86
CA ARG A 92 11.29 -6.24 -6.77
C ARG A 92 11.48 -4.73 -6.71
N ILE A 93 10.75 -3.97 -7.54
CA ILE A 93 10.79 -2.50 -7.51
C ILE A 93 10.44 -2.01 -6.11
N VAL A 94 9.32 -2.46 -5.55
CA VAL A 94 8.88 -2.05 -4.21
C VAL A 94 9.88 -2.44 -3.12
N ARG A 95 10.51 -3.61 -3.21
CA ARG A 95 11.55 -4.02 -2.27
C ARG A 95 12.71 -3.01 -2.25
N HIS A 96 13.23 -2.65 -3.42
CA HIS A 96 14.31 -1.68 -3.53
C HIS A 96 13.88 -0.27 -3.11
N THR A 97 12.65 0.14 -3.44
CA THR A 97 12.10 1.44 -3.02
C THR A 97 12.03 1.53 -1.50
N PHE A 98 11.62 0.47 -0.79
CA PHE A 98 11.57 0.47 0.67
C PHE A 98 12.96 0.53 1.32
N GLU A 99 13.97 -0.08 0.69
CA GLU A 99 15.37 0.07 1.12
C GLU A 99 15.87 1.51 0.95
N ILE A 100 15.58 2.14 -0.19
CA ILE A 100 15.94 3.54 -0.44
C ILE A 100 15.26 4.49 0.56
N ILE A 101 13.96 4.30 0.81
CA ILE A 101 13.23 5.14 1.77
C ILE A 101 13.87 5.04 3.16
N HIS A 102 14.17 3.83 3.62
CA HIS A 102 14.80 3.66 4.94
C HIS A 102 16.20 4.29 5.01
N LEU A 103 17.01 4.15 3.97
CA LEU A 103 18.34 4.77 3.93
C LEU A 103 18.27 6.30 3.93
N LEU A 104 17.23 6.88 3.34
CA LEU A 104 17.06 8.33 3.25
C LEU A 104 16.42 8.94 4.50
N THR A 105 15.38 8.31 5.07
CA THR A 105 14.61 8.88 6.17
C THR A 105 14.99 8.30 7.54
N GLY A 106 15.58 7.11 7.59
CA GLY A 106 15.83 6.37 8.83
C GLY A 106 14.57 5.79 9.50
N GLU A 107 13.38 6.06 8.95
CA GLU A 107 12.11 5.60 9.49
C GLU A 107 11.68 4.24 8.89
N ASN A 108 10.63 3.62 9.45
CA ASN A 108 10.02 2.45 8.87
C ASN A 108 9.30 2.84 7.55
N PRO A 109 9.66 2.26 6.39
CA PRO A 109 9.08 2.62 5.10
C PRO A 109 7.58 2.34 5.00
N LEU A 110 7.04 1.43 5.83
CA LEU A 110 5.60 1.19 5.91
C LEU A 110 4.85 2.38 6.50
N GLN A 111 5.44 3.06 7.49
CA GLN A 111 4.87 4.27 8.07
C GLN A 111 4.84 5.41 7.03
N VAL A 112 5.96 5.60 6.31
CA VAL A 112 6.06 6.60 5.24
C VAL A 112 5.01 6.35 4.16
N LEU A 113 4.81 5.09 3.76
CA LEU A 113 3.78 4.72 2.79
C LEU A 113 2.36 5.04 3.30
N VAL A 114 2.05 4.72 4.55
CA VAL A 114 0.74 5.02 5.14
C VAL A 114 0.51 6.52 5.21
N ASN A 115 1.51 7.30 5.65
CA ASN A 115 1.45 8.75 5.69
C ASN A 115 1.22 9.35 4.29
N ALA A 116 1.92 8.81 3.27
CA ALA A 116 1.74 9.23 1.88
C ALA A 116 0.30 9.01 1.41
N ILE A 117 -0.32 7.88 1.75
CA ILE A 117 -1.71 7.57 1.39
C ILE A 117 -2.69 8.51 2.08
N ILE A 118 -2.49 8.79 3.38
CA ILE A 118 -3.36 9.68 4.16
C ILE A 118 -3.36 11.09 3.53
N ASN A 119 -2.18 11.59 3.18
CA ASN A 119 -2.01 12.93 2.62
C ASN A 119 -2.45 13.03 1.14
N SER A 120 -2.34 11.96 0.37
CA SER A 120 -2.68 11.96 -1.06
C SER A 120 -4.18 11.73 -1.34
N GLY A 121 -4.97 11.31 -0.35
CA GLY A 121 -6.37 10.94 -0.53
C GLY A 121 -7.32 12.16 -0.56
N PRO A 122 -7.88 12.57 -1.71
CA PRO A 122 -8.73 13.76 -1.83
C PRO A 122 -10.03 13.60 -1.03
N ARG A 123 -10.39 14.60 -0.22
CA ARG A 123 -11.61 14.57 0.61
C ARG A 123 -12.87 14.98 -0.15
N GLU A 124 -12.72 15.82 -1.16
CA GLU A 124 -13.81 16.33 -2.00
C GLU A 124 -13.54 16.00 -3.47
N ASP A 125 -14.60 15.71 -4.22
CA ASP A 125 -14.56 15.51 -5.67
C ASP A 125 -15.80 16.12 -6.33
N SER A 126 -15.73 16.41 -7.62
CA SER A 126 -16.84 17.02 -8.37
C SER A 126 -17.59 15.98 -9.20
N THR A 127 -18.85 15.73 -8.85
CA THR A 127 -19.71 14.82 -9.62
C THR A 127 -20.60 15.60 -10.58
N ARG A 128 -20.90 14.96 -11.71
CA ARG A 128 -21.79 15.50 -12.73
C ARG A 128 -23.23 15.28 -12.25
N ILE A 129 -23.91 16.34 -11.80
CA ILE A 129 -25.28 16.30 -11.26
C ILE A 129 -26.23 17.06 -12.19
N GLY A 130 -27.39 16.45 -12.49
CA GLY A 130 -28.45 17.01 -13.33
C GLY A 130 -28.96 16.01 -14.37
N ARG A 131 -30.10 16.33 -15.00
CA ARG A 131 -30.69 15.51 -16.07
C ARG A 131 -30.42 16.16 -17.44
N ALA A 132 -30.05 15.34 -18.42
CA ALA A 132 -29.89 15.73 -19.82
C ALA A 132 -29.01 16.98 -20.07
N GLY A 133 -29.60 18.11 -20.44
CA GLY A 133 -28.89 19.33 -20.86
C GLY A 133 -28.53 20.29 -19.73
N THR A 134 -29.20 20.23 -18.57
CA THR A 134 -28.95 21.15 -17.44
C THR A 134 -27.96 20.57 -16.45
N VAL A 135 -26.84 20.06 -16.95
CA VAL A 135 -25.91 19.29 -16.14
C VAL A 135 -24.75 20.17 -15.68
N ARG A 136 -24.53 20.19 -14.36
CA ARG A 136 -23.47 20.96 -13.71
C ARG A 136 -22.55 20.05 -12.90
N ARG A 137 -21.34 20.53 -12.62
CA ARG A 137 -20.45 19.88 -11.64
C ARG A 137 -20.82 20.40 -10.26
N GLN A 138 -21.04 19.48 -9.33
CA GLN A 138 -21.30 19.81 -7.94
C GLN A 138 -20.31 19.06 -7.06
N ALA A 139 -19.81 19.74 -6.03
CA ALA A 139 -18.92 19.15 -5.04
C ALA A 139 -19.67 18.09 -4.22
N VAL A 140 -19.03 16.95 -4.02
CA VAL A 140 -19.53 15.81 -3.24
C VAL A 140 -18.36 15.22 -2.45
N ASP A 141 -18.65 14.76 -1.23
CA ASP A 141 -17.66 14.11 -0.37
C ASP A 141 -17.21 12.74 -0.92
N VAL A 142 -15.94 12.41 -0.67
CA VAL A 142 -15.32 11.16 -1.14
C VAL A 142 -15.29 10.13 -0.01
N SER A 143 -15.76 8.91 -0.29
CA SER A 143 -15.70 7.82 0.69
C SER A 143 -14.27 7.41 1.05
N PRO A 144 -13.98 6.98 2.29
CA PRO A 144 -12.64 6.55 2.72
C PRO A 144 -12.00 5.49 1.82
N LEU A 145 -12.78 4.50 1.35
CA LEU A 145 -12.30 3.50 0.40
C LEU A 145 -11.88 4.12 -0.94
N ARG A 146 -12.64 5.10 -1.44
CA ARG A 146 -12.31 5.80 -2.68
C ARG A 146 -11.09 6.69 -2.50
N ARG A 147 -10.93 7.34 -1.34
CA ARG A 147 -9.71 8.09 -0.97
C ARG A 147 -8.46 7.24 -1.10
N VAL A 148 -8.44 6.05 -0.48
CA VAL A 148 -7.28 5.13 -0.54
C VAL A 148 -7.02 4.62 -1.96
N ASN A 149 -8.08 4.28 -2.70
CA ASN A 149 -7.92 3.81 -4.09
C ASN A 149 -7.37 4.89 -5.01
N GLN A 150 -7.85 6.13 -4.86
CA GLN A 150 -7.39 7.27 -5.65
C GLN A 150 -5.95 7.63 -5.28
N ALA A 151 -5.61 7.64 -3.99
CA ALA A 151 -4.24 7.89 -3.52
C ALA A 151 -3.24 6.89 -4.13
N LEU A 152 -3.53 5.59 -4.05
CA LEU A 152 -2.67 4.56 -4.64
C LEU A 152 -2.53 4.70 -6.16
N TYR A 153 -3.60 5.08 -6.84
CA TYR A 153 -3.56 5.32 -8.28
C TYR A 153 -2.65 6.51 -8.61
N LEU A 154 -2.82 7.65 -7.94
CA LEU A 154 -2.05 8.87 -8.17
C LEU A 154 -0.56 8.74 -7.81
N ILE A 155 -0.22 7.89 -6.84
CA ILE A 155 1.19 7.61 -6.49
C ILE A 155 1.88 6.78 -7.59
N CYS A 156 1.13 5.99 -8.35
CA CYS A 156 1.66 5.04 -9.34
C CYS A 156 1.58 5.53 -10.80
N THR A 157 0.82 6.60 -11.06
CA THR A 157 0.80 7.31 -12.35
C THR A 157 1.99 8.23 -12.47
#